data_AF-A0A2C8F5Z6-F1
#
_entry.id   AF-A0A2C8F5Z6-F1
#
_cell.length_a   1.000
_cell.length_b   1.000
_cell.length_c   1.000
_cell.angle_alpha   90.00
_cell.angle_beta   90.00
_cell.angle_gamma   90.00
#
_symmetry.space_group_name_H-M   'P 1'
#
loop_
_entity.id
_entity.type
_entity.pdbx_description
1 polymer ?
#
loop_
_entity_poly.entity_id
_entity_poly.type
_entity_poly.pdbx_seq_one_letter_code
_entity_poly.pdbx_strand_id
1 'polypeptide(L)'
;MDTILDAIQEGRLFELPENDKWHALQFLAHIIEAFPETTAGTDVVGLVAKREEATNTAIGKGWACPHARLSYEEDLMCVIGWSPKGIDYGAPDGIPVSLVVMYMVPDNQRNHYLREVSILAKTIDAQPGLEKLCQAKNLDDVRHYLLDLVETAKGAVGPDARAKMIRLQTRETLEKFSFRDLSNLICEPVTLVAAAGSALHIALTQNGELAERLDSASDVIEKMAAVGVYQTGDWRLLRRATVNYPGGRVTYDCLAIKIAKDNSRGGK
;
A
#
# COMPACT_ATOMS: atom_id res chain seq x y z
N MET A 1 1.45 -18.69 6.48
CA MET A 1 1.19 -17.24 6.51
C MET A 1 -0.31 -17.07 6.43
N ASP A 2 -0.84 -15.87 6.61
CA ASP A 2 -2.27 -15.63 6.38
C ASP A 2 -2.35 -14.63 5.25
N THR A 3 -2.46 -15.14 4.02
CA THR A 3 -2.22 -14.36 2.80
C THR A 3 -3.21 -13.21 2.68
N ILE A 4 -4.43 -13.34 3.24
CA ILE A 4 -5.41 -12.26 3.32
C ILE A 4 -4.94 -11.17 4.28
N LEU A 5 -4.45 -11.54 5.47
CA LEU A 5 -3.91 -10.59 6.42
C LEU A 5 -2.70 -9.86 5.83
N ASP A 6 -1.80 -10.60 5.20
CA ASP A 6 -0.60 -10.05 4.57
C ASP A 6 -1.00 -9.06 3.45
N ALA A 7 -1.98 -9.42 2.61
CA ALA A 7 -2.52 -8.53 1.59
C ALA A 7 -3.11 -7.24 2.16
N ILE A 8 -3.84 -7.31 3.28
CA ILE A 8 -4.39 -6.13 3.95
C ILE A 8 -3.27 -5.23 4.50
N GLN A 9 -2.28 -5.83 5.15
CA GLN A 9 -1.16 -5.10 5.78
C GLN A 9 -0.25 -4.42 4.76
N GLU A 10 -0.10 -5.02 3.58
CA GLU A 10 0.72 -4.49 2.49
C GLU A 10 -0.03 -3.52 1.57
N GLY A 11 -1.30 -3.20 1.88
CA GLY A 11 -2.07 -2.25 1.10
C GLY A 11 -2.58 -2.80 -0.23
N ARG A 12 -2.68 -4.13 -0.37
CA ARG A 12 -3.20 -4.82 -1.57
C ARG A 12 -4.74 -4.89 -1.57
N LEU A 13 -5.39 -3.82 -1.11
CA LEU A 13 -6.84 -3.63 -1.07
C LEU A 13 -7.22 -2.41 -1.91
N PHE A 14 -8.03 -2.62 -2.94
CA PHE A 14 -8.36 -1.59 -3.92
C PHE A 14 -9.86 -1.43 -4.10
N GLU A 15 -10.29 -0.20 -4.39
CA GLU A 15 -11.65 0.06 -4.86
C GLU A 15 -11.71 -0.28 -6.34
N LEU A 16 -12.69 -1.10 -6.73
CA LEU A 16 -12.87 -1.54 -8.10
C LEU A 16 -13.64 -0.48 -8.88
N PRO A 17 -13.08 0.03 -9.99
CA PRO A 17 -13.78 0.97 -10.85
C PRO A 17 -14.88 0.22 -11.61
N GLU A 18 -16.05 0.85 -11.70
CA GLU A 18 -17.16 0.38 -12.54
C GLU A 18 -17.76 -0.98 -12.10
N ASN A 19 -18.97 -1.27 -12.58
CA ASN A 19 -19.67 -2.53 -12.25
C ASN A 19 -19.44 -3.59 -13.33
N ASP A 20 -18.24 -3.67 -13.90
CA ASP A 20 -17.89 -4.63 -14.95
C ASP A 20 -16.94 -5.72 -14.43
N LYS A 21 -17.35 -6.97 -14.64
CA LYS A 21 -16.63 -8.16 -14.18
C LYS A 21 -15.25 -8.29 -14.83
N TRP A 22 -15.17 -8.14 -16.14
CA TRP A 22 -13.93 -8.39 -16.87
C TRP A 22 -12.91 -7.28 -16.61
N HIS A 23 -13.36 -6.04 -16.51
CA HIS A 23 -12.52 -4.91 -16.11
C HIS A 23 -11.98 -5.10 -14.68
N ALA A 24 -12.82 -5.51 -13.72
CA ALA A 24 -12.37 -5.78 -12.35
C ALA A 24 -11.32 -6.89 -12.29
N LEU A 25 -11.52 -7.98 -13.04
CA LEU A 25 -10.56 -9.08 -13.13
C LEU A 25 -9.24 -8.65 -13.75
N GLN A 26 -9.30 -7.91 -14.86
CA GLN A 26 -8.13 -7.39 -15.54
C GLN A 26 -7.35 -6.41 -14.64
N PHE A 27 -8.05 -5.51 -13.96
CA PHE A 27 -7.44 -4.54 -13.04
C PHE A 27 -6.66 -5.25 -11.92
N LEU A 28 -7.29 -6.19 -11.21
CA LEU A 28 -6.64 -6.94 -10.14
C LEU A 28 -5.48 -7.81 -10.64
N ALA A 29 -5.60 -8.41 -11.82
CA ALA A 29 -4.53 -9.20 -12.43
C ALA A 29 -3.30 -8.33 -12.75
N HIS A 30 -3.49 -7.13 -13.30
CA HIS A 30 -2.39 -6.19 -13.53
C HIS A 30 -1.71 -5.72 -12.24
N ILE A 31 -2.44 -5.62 -11.12
CA ILE A 31 -1.82 -5.35 -9.83
C ILE A 31 -0.89 -6.49 -9.40
N ILE A 32 -1.31 -7.75 -9.58
CA ILE A 32 -0.46 -8.92 -9.29
C ILE A 32 0.78 -8.92 -10.20
N GLU A 33 0.62 -8.62 -11.49
CA GLU A 33 1.75 -8.53 -12.44
C GLU A 33 2.79 -7.48 -12.02
N ALA A 34 2.37 -6.44 -11.31
CA ALA A 34 3.26 -5.40 -10.79
C ALA A 34 3.96 -5.77 -9.48
N PHE A 35 3.64 -6.91 -8.86
CA PHE A 35 4.32 -7.36 -7.65
C PHE A 35 5.78 -7.77 -7.95
N PRO A 36 6.75 -7.38 -7.10
CA PRO A 36 8.16 -7.76 -7.27
C PRO A 36 8.38 -9.27 -7.32
N GLU A 37 7.53 -10.04 -6.64
CA GLU A 37 7.56 -11.49 -6.59
C GLU A 37 7.04 -12.12 -7.90
N THR A 38 6.21 -11.41 -8.67
CA THR A 38 5.68 -11.98 -9.92
C THR A 38 6.77 -12.03 -11.00
N THR A 39 6.96 -13.21 -11.59
CA THR A 39 7.93 -13.41 -12.67
C THR A 39 7.60 -12.49 -13.86
N ALA A 40 8.59 -11.73 -14.32
CA ALA A 40 8.43 -10.81 -15.44
C ALA A 40 7.90 -11.51 -16.71
N GLY A 41 6.84 -10.96 -17.31
CA GLY A 41 6.19 -11.53 -18.49
C GLY A 41 5.14 -12.62 -18.20
N THR A 42 4.80 -12.86 -16.93
CA THR A 42 3.66 -13.71 -16.58
C THR A 42 2.35 -13.05 -17.03
N ASP A 43 1.58 -13.72 -17.88
CA ASP A 43 0.25 -13.28 -18.34
C ASP A 43 -0.82 -13.66 -17.29
N VAL A 44 -0.91 -12.90 -16.21
CA VAL A 44 -1.87 -13.17 -15.13
C VAL A 44 -3.29 -12.91 -15.63
N VAL A 45 -3.47 -11.86 -16.44
CA VAL A 45 -4.78 -11.53 -17.04
C VAL A 45 -5.33 -12.71 -17.83
N GLY A 46 -4.54 -13.29 -18.75
CA GLY A 46 -4.97 -14.42 -19.56
C GLY A 46 -5.23 -15.68 -18.74
N LEU A 47 -4.42 -15.95 -17.70
CA LEU A 47 -4.63 -17.09 -16.81
C LEU A 47 -5.93 -16.98 -16.00
N VAL A 48 -6.21 -15.80 -15.44
CA VAL A 48 -7.45 -15.54 -14.70
C VAL A 48 -8.66 -15.58 -15.63
N ALA A 49 -8.57 -14.95 -16.80
CA ALA A 49 -9.67 -14.93 -17.77
C ALA A 49 -10.03 -16.34 -18.22
N LYS A 50 -9.04 -17.16 -18.60
CA LYS A 50 -9.24 -18.57 -18.97
C LYS A 50 -9.89 -19.38 -17.84
N ARG A 51 -9.52 -19.12 -16.58
CA ARG A 51 -10.13 -19.79 -15.42
C ARG A 51 -11.60 -19.40 -15.28
N GLU A 52 -11.91 -18.11 -15.42
CA GLU A 52 -13.25 -17.54 -15.26
C GLU A 52 -14.20 -18.02 -16.36
N GLU A 53 -13.72 -18.07 -17.61
CA GLU A 53 -14.48 -18.61 -18.75
C GLU A 53 -14.84 -20.08 -18.56
N ALA A 54 -13.92 -20.86 -18.00
CA ALA A 54 -14.16 -22.29 -17.74
C ALA A 54 -15.16 -22.52 -16.61
N THR A 55 -15.16 -21.68 -15.58
CA THR A 55 -16.17 -21.71 -14.51
C THR A 55 -16.21 -20.36 -13.81
N ASN A 56 -17.42 -19.84 -13.64
CA ASN A 56 -17.65 -18.66 -12.83
C ASN A 56 -17.04 -18.84 -11.43
N THR A 57 -16.28 -17.85 -10.96
CA THR A 57 -15.59 -17.91 -9.66
C THR A 57 -16.33 -17.18 -8.53
N ALA A 58 -17.55 -16.68 -8.79
CA ALA A 58 -18.46 -16.28 -7.72
C ALA A 58 -18.84 -17.48 -6.86
N ILE A 59 -18.71 -17.31 -5.55
CA ILE A 59 -19.07 -18.33 -4.56
C ILE A 59 -20.51 -18.10 -4.07
N GLY A 60 -21.01 -16.87 -4.18
CA GLY A 60 -22.29 -16.41 -3.64
C GLY A 60 -22.08 -15.49 -2.43
N LYS A 61 -23.17 -14.97 -1.88
CA LYS A 61 -23.22 -14.06 -0.73
C LYS A 61 -22.44 -12.76 -0.93
N GLY A 62 -22.30 -12.32 -2.16
CA GLY A 62 -21.65 -11.05 -2.50
C GLY A 62 -20.13 -11.09 -2.60
N TRP A 63 -19.51 -12.28 -2.73
CA TRP A 63 -18.07 -12.37 -3.00
C TRP A 63 -17.68 -13.38 -4.09
N ALA A 64 -16.51 -13.15 -4.68
CA ALA A 64 -15.89 -14.03 -5.67
C ALA A 64 -14.42 -14.32 -5.33
N CYS A 65 -13.95 -15.49 -5.79
CA CYS A 65 -12.58 -15.96 -5.56
C CYS A 65 -11.90 -16.35 -6.89
N PRO A 66 -11.65 -15.39 -7.79
CA PRO A 66 -10.87 -15.64 -8.99
C PRO A 66 -9.46 -16.09 -8.62
N HIS A 67 -8.90 -17.02 -9.40
CA HIS A 67 -7.57 -17.55 -9.12
C HIS A 67 -6.88 -18.05 -10.38
N ALA A 68 -5.56 -17.90 -10.41
CA ALA A 68 -4.72 -18.47 -11.46
C ALA A 68 -3.67 -19.40 -10.85
N ARG A 69 -3.34 -20.48 -11.55
CA ARG A 69 -2.30 -21.42 -11.14
C ARG A 69 -0.99 -21.09 -11.83
N LEU A 70 0.10 -21.24 -11.09
CA LEU A 70 1.45 -21.04 -11.57
C LEU A 70 2.27 -22.31 -11.47
N SER A 71 3.03 -22.60 -12.52
CA SER A 71 3.90 -23.77 -12.62
C SER A 71 5.27 -23.61 -11.95
N TYR A 72 5.42 -22.60 -11.08
CA TYR A 72 6.64 -22.35 -10.32
C TYR A 72 6.37 -22.36 -8.81
N GLU A 73 7.42 -22.53 -8.01
CA GLU A 73 7.35 -22.61 -6.56
C GLU A 73 7.66 -21.24 -5.95
N GLU A 74 6.65 -20.60 -5.39
CA GLU A 74 6.75 -19.33 -4.67
C GLU A 74 5.73 -19.26 -3.53
N ASP A 75 5.62 -18.10 -2.89
CA ASP A 75 4.60 -17.81 -1.90
C ASP A 75 3.23 -17.56 -2.55
N LEU A 76 2.17 -17.88 -1.81
CA LEU A 76 0.81 -17.61 -2.22
C LEU A 76 0.61 -16.10 -2.26
N MET A 77 0.04 -15.57 -3.35
CA MET A 77 -0.22 -14.14 -3.48
C MET A 77 -1.73 -13.87 -3.51
N CYS A 78 -2.13 -12.75 -2.92
CA CYS A 78 -3.52 -12.29 -2.87
C CYS A 78 -3.61 -10.80 -3.14
N VAL A 79 -4.67 -10.39 -3.84
CA VAL A 79 -5.12 -9.01 -3.96
C VAL A 79 -6.63 -8.95 -3.74
N ILE A 80 -7.09 -7.90 -3.07
CA ILE A 80 -8.50 -7.73 -2.68
C ILE A 80 -9.06 -6.51 -3.43
N GLY A 81 -10.19 -6.72 -4.09
CA GLY A 81 -10.99 -5.67 -4.72
C GLY A 81 -12.33 -5.51 -4.00
N TRP A 82 -12.73 -4.26 -3.76
CA TRP A 82 -14.05 -3.92 -3.24
C TRP A 82 -14.82 -3.07 -4.24
N SER A 83 -16.04 -3.47 -4.57
CA SER A 83 -16.97 -2.66 -5.37
C SER A 83 -18.09 -2.14 -4.46
N PRO A 84 -18.19 -0.81 -4.23
CA PRO A 84 -19.24 -0.23 -3.39
C PRO A 84 -20.66 -0.51 -3.91
N LYS A 85 -20.82 -0.59 -5.23
CA LYS A 85 -22.11 -0.81 -5.90
C LYS A 85 -22.39 -2.28 -6.21
N GLY A 86 -21.40 -3.15 -6.02
CA GLY A 86 -21.45 -4.54 -6.46
C GLY A 86 -21.31 -4.71 -7.97
N ILE A 87 -20.67 -5.80 -8.39
CA ILE A 87 -20.45 -6.18 -9.78
C ILE A 87 -21.48 -7.24 -10.17
N ASP A 88 -22.08 -7.11 -11.36
CA ASP A 88 -22.82 -8.23 -11.95
C ASP A 88 -21.83 -9.31 -12.38
N TYR A 89 -21.59 -10.23 -11.47
CA TYR A 89 -20.57 -11.27 -11.63
C TYR A 89 -21.16 -12.58 -12.19
N GLY A 90 -22.49 -12.68 -12.30
CA GLY A 90 -23.19 -13.94 -12.60
C GLY A 90 -23.12 -14.95 -11.44
N ALA A 91 -23.25 -14.48 -10.20
CA ALA A 91 -23.22 -15.34 -9.02
C ALA A 91 -24.41 -16.33 -9.00
N PRO A 92 -24.25 -17.56 -8.46
CA PRO A 92 -25.31 -18.58 -8.47
C PRO A 92 -26.59 -18.18 -7.72
N ASP A 93 -26.48 -17.26 -6.77
CA ASP A 93 -27.58 -16.73 -5.97
C ASP A 93 -28.16 -15.42 -6.52
N GLY A 94 -27.60 -14.90 -7.62
CA GLY A 94 -28.01 -13.64 -8.25
C GLY A 94 -27.62 -12.39 -7.46
N ILE A 95 -26.82 -12.51 -6.39
CA ILE A 95 -26.39 -11.37 -5.59
C ILE A 95 -25.15 -10.73 -6.25
N PRO A 96 -25.14 -9.40 -6.48
CA PRO A 96 -23.95 -8.71 -6.98
C PRO A 96 -22.73 -8.91 -6.07
N VAL A 97 -21.55 -9.03 -6.68
CA VAL A 97 -20.30 -9.25 -5.95
C VAL A 97 -19.70 -7.91 -5.52
N SER A 98 -19.64 -7.67 -4.22
CA SER A 98 -19.02 -6.48 -3.63
C SER A 98 -17.57 -6.71 -3.21
N LEU A 99 -17.15 -7.97 -3.05
CA LEU A 99 -15.79 -8.34 -2.63
C LEU A 99 -15.19 -9.37 -3.59
N VAL A 100 -14.04 -9.07 -4.17
CA VAL A 100 -13.29 -9.97 -5.04
C VAL A 100 -11.95 -10.26 -4.38
N VAL A 101 -11.68 -11.52 -4.05
CA VAL A 101 -10.40 -11.95 -3.46
C VAL A 101 -9.67 -12.79 -4.50
N MET A 102 -8.70 -12.19 -5.17
CA MET A 102 -7.97 -12.83 -6.26
C MET A 102 -6.69 -13.47 -5.76
N TYR A 103 -6.48 -14.74 -6.13
CA TYR A 103 -5.27 -15.48 -5.77
C TYR A 103 -4.40 -15.82 -6.96
N MET A 104 -3.09 -15.71 -6.76
CA MET A 104 -2.11 -16.40 -7.58
C MET A 104 -1.57 -17.59 -6.81
N VAL A 105 -1.76 -18.79 -7.34
CA VAL A 105 -1.55 -20.06 -6.62
C VAL A 105 -0.40 -20.85 -7.25
N PRO A 106 0.82 -20.75 -6.68
CA PRO A 106 1.92 -21.67 -6.95
C PRO A 106 1.54 -23.14 -6.69
N ASP A 107 2.15 -24.07 -7.42
CA ASP A 107 1.84 -25.50 -7.33
C ASP A 107 2.06 -26.07 -5.91
N ASN A 108 3.08 -25.58 -5.19
CA ASN A 108 3.39 -25.95 -3.80
C ASN A 108 2.39 -25.37 -2.78
N GLN A 109 1.59 -24.36 -3.15
CA GLN A 109 0.68 -23.64 -2.24
C GLN A 109 -0.79 -24.04 -2.37
N ARG A 110 -1.14 -25.01 -3.22
CA ARG A 110 -2.54 -25.44 -3.44
C ARG A 110 -3.30 -25.74 -2.15
N ASN A 111 -2.70 -26.48 -1.23
CA ASN A 111 -3.33 -26.84 0.04
C ASN A 111 -3.45 -25.64 1.00
N HIS A 112 -2.59 -24.65 0.86
CA HIS A 112 -2.66 -23.41 1.63
C HIS A 112 -3.84 -22.56 1.15
N TYR A 113 -3.93 -22.33 -0.17
CA TYR A 113 -5.04 -21.66 -0.83
C TYR A 113 -6.41 -22.24 -0.45
N LEU A 114 -6.59 -23.57 -0.57
CA LEU A 114 -7.87 -24.20 -0.24
C LEU A 114 -8.27 -24.04 1.23
N ARG A 115 -7.29 -23.97 2.14
CA ARG A 115 -7.55 -23.71 3.56
C ARG A 115 -8.04 -22.28 3.77
N GLU A 116 -7.39 -21.30 3.16
CA GLU A 116 -7.81 -19.89 3.26
C GLU A 116 -9.21 -19.65 2.70
N VAL A 117 -9.50 -20.16 1.50
CA VAL A 117 -10.83 -20.05 0.89
C VAL A 117 -11.90 -20.72 1.77
N SER A 118 -11.62 -21.89 2.34
CA SER A 118 -12.56 -22.59 3.22
C SER A 118 -12.85 -21.80 4.50
N ILE A 119 -11.82 -21.19 5.09
CA ILE A 119 -11.96 -20.36 6.29
C ILE A 119 -12.75 -19.09 5.98
N LEU A 120 -12.42 -18.41 4.89
CA LEU A 120 -13.10 -17.20 4.44
C LEU A 120 -14.58 -17.49 4.15
N ALA A 121 -14.88 -18.54 3.38
CA ALA A 121 -16.24 -18.96 3.07
C ALA A 121 -17.05 -19.25 4.34
N LYS A 122 -16.49 -20.00 5.30
CA LYS A 122 -17.17 -20.30 6.58
C LYS A 122 -17.42 -19.04 7.41
N THR A 123 -16.50 -18.10 7.39
CA THR A 123 -16.63 -16.87 8.19
C THR A 123 -17.69 -15.95 7.58
N ILE A 124 -17.71 -15.84 6.25
CA ILE A 124 -18.77 -15.16 5.49
C ILE A 124 -20.13 -15.87 5.67
N ASP A 125 -20.14 -17.19 5.82
CA ASP A 125 -21.38 -17.94 6.07
C ASP A 125 -21.91 -17.75 7.49
N ALA A 126 -21.03 -17.67 8.49
CA ALA A 126 -21.39 -17.65 9.90
C ALA A 126 -21.88 -16.28 10.39
N GLN A 127 -21.60 -15.20 9.65
CA GLN A 127 -22.09 -13.85 9.96
C GLN A 127 -22.69 -13.21 8.71
N PRO A 128 -23.75 -12.38 8.82
CA PRO A 128 -24.25 -11.55 7.71
C PRO A 128 -23.27 -10.46 7.22
N GLY A 129 -21.96 -10.64 7.44
CA GLY A 129 -20.99 -9.55 7.48
C GLY A 129 -20.80 -8.79 6.15
N LEU A 130 -21.06 -9.41 5.00
CA LEU A 130 -20.99 -8.69 3.71
C LEU A 130 -22.05 -7.58 3.58
N GLU A 131 -23.13 -7.62 4.37
CA GLU A 131 -24.07 -6.48 4.46
C GLU A 131 -23.39 -5.21 5.01
N LYS A 132 -22.39 -5.35 5.88
CA LYS A 132 -21.61 -4.20 6.38
C LYS A 132 -20.73 -3.60 5.28
N LEU A 133 -20.26 -4.42 4.34
CA LEU A 133 -19.50 -3.94 3.18
C LEU A 133 -20.37 -3.09 2.23
N CYS A 134 -21.69 -3.29 2.22
CA CYS A 134 -22.61 -2.39 1.51
C CYS A 134 -22.75 -1.01 2.16
N GLN A 135 -22.36 -0.87 3.44
CA GLN A 135 -22.40 0.41 4.18
C GLN A 135 -21.04 1.11 4.23
N ALA A 136 -19.97 0.43 3.82
CA ALA A 136 -18.64 0.99 3.76
C ALA A 136 -18.61 2.19 2.80
N LYS A 137 -17.96 3.28 3.22
CA LYS A 137 -17.88 4.52 2.43
C LYS A 137 -16.51 4.70 1.78
N ASN A 138 -15.52 3.97 2.26
CA ASN A 138 -14.13 4.07 1.85
C ASN A 138 -13.40 2.75 2.14
N LEU A 139 -12.16 2.66 1.65
CA LEU A 139 -11.31 1.47 1.83
C LEU A 139 -10.91 1.23 3.29
N ASP A 140 -10.91 2.24 4.17
CA ASP A 140 -10.58 2.04 5.58
C ASP A 140 -11.69 1.27 6.30
N ASP A 141 -12.96 1.55 6.01
CA ASP A 141 -14.11 0.80 6.52
C ASP A 141 -14.03 -0.68 6.12
N VAL A 142 -13.71 -0.93 4.84
CA VAL A 142 -13.51 -2.28 4.30
C VAL A 142 -12.33 -2.96 4.97
N ARG A 143 -11.21 -2.24 5.16
CA ARG A 143 -10.02 -2.77 5.82
C ARG A 143 -10.33 -3.25 7.24
N HIS A 144 -10.96 -2.41 8.06
CA HIS A 144 -11.33 -2.78 9.41
C HIS A 144 -12.26 -3.99 9.43
N TYR A 145 -13.26 -4.00 8.56
CA TYR A 145 -14.17 -5.15 8.45
C TYR A 145 -13.44 -6.46 8.11
N LEU A 146 -12.50 -6.44 7.15
CA LEU A 146 -11.74 -7.63 6.78
C LEU A 146 -10.79 -8.10 7.90
N LEU A 147 -10.22 -7.17 8.67
CA LEU A 147 -9.41 -7.51 9.84
C LEU A 147 -10.24 -8.19 10.94
N ASP A 148 -11.43 -7.68 11.24
CA ASP A 148 -12.37 -8.30 12.18
C ASP A 148 -12.79 -9.70 11.72
N LEU A 149 -12.98 -9.88 10.40
CA LEU A 149 -13.31 -11.16 9.79
C LEU A 149 -12.15 -12.16 10.00
N VAL A 150 -10.91 -11.75 9.72
CA VAL A 150 -9.72 -12.55 9.95
C VAL A 150 -9.54 -12.91 11.44
N GLU A 151 -9.86 -12.00 12.36
CA GLU A 151 -9.83 -12.29 13.80
C GLU A 151 -10.87 -13.35 14.18
N THR A 152 -12.11 -13.19 13.70
CA THR A 152 -13.20 -14.15 13.94
C THR A 152 -12.83 -15.53 13.43
N ALA A 153 -12.24 -15.60 12.23
CA ALA A 153 -11.74 -16.82 11.61
C ALA A 153 -10.63 -17.50 12.45
N LYS A 154 -9.72 -16.71 13.04
CA LYS A 154 -8.62 -17.20 13.91
C LYS A 154 -9.08 -17.56 15.32
N GLY A 155 -10.09 -16.88 15.86
CA GLY A 155 -10.68 -17.18 17.17
C GLY A 155 -11.31 -18.57 17.24
N ALA A 156 -11.68 -19.15 16.10
CA ALA A 156 -12.11 -20.54 15.96
C ALA A 156 -10.95 -21.57 15.97
N VAL A 157 -9.68 -21.12 15.94
CA VAL A 157 -8.49 -21.98 15.82
C VAL A 157 -7.42 -21.63 16.88
N GLY A 158 -7.60 -22.18 18.08
CA GLY A 158 -6.53 -22.60 19.00
C GLY A 158 -5.61 -21.56 19.68
N PRO A 159 -4.82 -21.98 20.69
CA PRO A 159 -4.07 -21.09 21.59
C PRO A 159 -2.87 -20.36 20.95
N ASP A 160 -2.35 -20.85 19.82
CA ASP A 160 -1.11 -20.35 19.20
C ASP A 160 -1.32 -19.01 18.49
N ALA A 161 -2.52 -18.77 17.95
CA ALA A 161 -2.94 -17.47 17.44
C ALA A 161 -2.98 -16.43 18.58
N ARG A 162 -3.52 -16.81 19.76
CA ARG A 162 -3.51 -15.96 20.97
C ARG A 162 -2.09 -15.63 21.43
N ALA A 163 -1.12 -16.53 21.32
CA ALA A 163 0.26 -16.27 21.75
C ALA A 163 0.98 -15.25 20.84
N LYS A 164 0.78 -15.36 19.51
CA LYS A 164 1.25 -14.32 18.56
C LYS A 164 0.51 -13.00 18.77
N MET A 165 -0.76 -13.07 19.18
CA MET A 165 -1.60 -11.91 19.44
C MET A 165 -1.35 -11.25 20.79
N ILE A 166 -0.89 -11.95 21.84
CA ILE A 166 -0.36 -11.32 23.06
C ILE A 166 0.87 -10.49 22.69
N ARG A 167 1.72 -10.98 21.76
CA ARG A 167 2.83 -10.19 21.21
C ARG A 167 2.37 -8.96 20.41
N LEU A 168 1.15 -8.98 19.88
CA LEU A 168 0.48 -7.85 19.21
C LEU A 168 -0.23 -6.92 20.20
N GLN A 169 -1.00 -7.40 21.17
CA GLN A 169 -1.61 -6.60 22.24
C GLN A 169 -0.56 -5.96 23.16
N THR A 170 0.61 -6.59 23.31
CA THR A 170 1.78 -5.97 23.97
C THR A 170 2.50 -4.99 23.02
N ARG A 171 2.37 -5.13 21.70
CA ARG A 171 2.72 -4.09 20.69
C ARG A 171 1.57 -3.09 20.43
N GLU A 172 0.44 -3.28 21.08
CA GLU A 172 -0.75 -2.43 21.11
C GLU A 172 -1.11 -2.09 22.58
N THR A 173 -0.10 -1.78 23.39
CA THR A 173 -0.10 -0.38 23.76
C THR A 173 0.50 0.31 22.56
N LEU A 174 -0.39 0.80 21.69
CA LEU A 174 -0.08 2.03 21.02
C LEU A 174 0.34 2.94 22.19
N GLU A 175 1.65 3.10 22.42
CA GLU A 175 2.15 4.46 22.57
C GLU A 175 1.37 5.17 21.49
N LYS A 176 0.41 6.01 21.88
CA LYS A 176 -0.33 6.84 20.93
C LYS A 176 0.73 7.18 19.91
N PHE A 177 0.59 6.71 18.68
CA PHE A 177 1.22 7.43 17.60
C PHE A 177 0.48 8.75 17.72
N SER A 178 1.04 9.64 18.55
CA SER A 178 1.06 11.02 18.25
C SER A 178 1.54 10.96 16.81
N PHE A 179 0.59 11.11 15.88
CA PHE A 179 0.90 11.95 14.75
C PHE A 179 1.75 13.05 15.37
N ARG A 180 3.05 13.06 15.08
CA ARG A 180 3.82 14.25 15.42
C ARG A 180 3.00 15.32 14.78
N ASP A 181 2.50 16.24 15.59
CA ASP A 181 1.61 17.26 15.10
C ASP A 181 2.34 17.96 13.95
N LEU A 182 1.98 17.60 12.71
CA LEU A 182 2.61 18.11 11.51
C LEU A 182 1.98 19.45 11.13
N SER A 183 1.04 19.97 11.93
CA SER A 183 0.50 21.33 11.79
C SER A 183 1.63 22.36 11.78
N ASN A 184 2.74 22.04 12.46
CA ASN A 184 3.93 22.88 12.52
C ASN A 184 5.03 22.46 11.53
N LEU A 185 4.76 21.54 10.60
CA LEU A 185 5.71 21.14 9.58
C LEU A 185 5.75 22.20 8.47
N ILE A 186 6.92 22.81 8.28
CA ILE A 186 7.18 23.71 7.16
C ILE A 186 7.91 22.93 6.08
N CYS A 187 7.34 22.95 4.87
CA CYS A 187 7.89 22.31 3.68
C CYS A 187 8.15 23.37 2.62
N GLU A 188 9.39 23.47 2.15
CA GLU A 188 9.83 24.45 1.16
C GLU A 188 10.49 23.74 -0.03
N PRO A 189 10.04 23.98 -1.27
CA PRO A 189 10.78 23.52 -2.43
C PRO A 189 12.10 24.31 -2.55
N VAL A 190 13.17 23.59 -2.87
CA VAL A 190 14.50 24.17 -3.07
C VAL A 190 15.11 23.57 -4.34
N THR A 191 15.62 24.41 -5.24
CA THR A 191 16.47 23.94 -6.34
C THR A 191 17.89 24.42 -6.12
N LEU A 192 18.85 23.49 -6.05
CA LEU A 192 20.27 23.84 -5.99
C LEU A 192 20.84 23.75 -7.39
N VAL A 193 21.48 24.83 -7.85
CA VAL A 193 22.18 24.88 -9.13
C VAL A 193 23.68 24.93 -8.86
N ALA A 194 24.43 23.96 -9.37
CA ALA A 194 25.87 23.86 -9.16
C ALA A 194 26.62 23.54 -10.46
N ALA A 195 27.91 23.90 -10.50
CA ALA A 195 28.81 23.36 -11.51
C ALA A 195 29.32 21.98 -11.07
N ALA A 196 29.44 21.05 -12.00
CA ALA A 196 29.86 19.68 -11.80
C ALA A 196 31.27 19.67 -11.18
N GLY A 197 31.40 19.04 -10.02
CA GLY A 197 32.66 18.98 -9.27
C GLY A 197 33.05 20.29 -8.57
N SER A 198 32.15 21.28 -8.50
CA SER A 198 32.36 22.51 -7.73
C SER A 198 31.53 22.50 -6.44
N ALA A 199 32.09 23.07 -5.38
CA ALA A 199 31.35 23.41 -4.16
C ALA A 199 30.47 24.67 -4.33
N LEU A 200 30.72 25.47 -5.37
CA LEU A 200 29.96 26.68 -5.66
C LEU A 200 28.58 26.32 -6.20
N HIS A 201 27.57 26.93 -5.60
CA HIS A 201 26.18 26.70 -5.95
C HIS A 201 25.32 27.94 -5.65
N ILE A 202 24.09 27.89 -6.15
CA ILE A 202 23.05 28.89 -5.89
C ILE A 202 21.81 28.12 -5.43
N ALA A 203 21.23 28.52 -4.30
CA ALA A 203 19.97 28.00 -3.81
C ALA A 203 18.78 28.85 -4.27
N LEU A 204 17.84 28.21 -4.98
CA LEU A 204 16.58 28.83 -5.40
C LEU A 204 15.47 28.35 -4.47
N THR A 205 14.98 29.25 -3.62
CA THR A 205 13.87 29.01 -2.69
C THR A 205 13.14 30.31 -2.39
N GLN A 206 11.88 30.22 -1.95
CA GLN A 206 11.08 31.39 -1.55
C GLN A 206 11.40 31.85 -0.12
N ASN A 207 12.09 31.02 0.67
CA ASN A 207 12.46 31.33 2.05
C ASN A 207 13.85 31.98 2.12
N GLY A 208 13.90 33.28 2.44
CA GLY A 208 15.15 34.05 2.46
C GLY A 208 16.19 33.56 3.48
N GLU A 209 15.77 33.16 4.68
CA GLU A 209 16.69 32.62 5.70
C GLU A 209 17.32 31.30 5.23
N LEU A 210 16.51 30.44 4.61
CA LEU A 210 16.98 29.17 4.07
C LEU A 210 17.93 29.39 2.88
N ALA A 211 17.65 30.35 2.00
CA ALA A 211 18.53 30.72 0.89
C ALA A 211 19.92 31.14 1.40
N GLU A 212 19.99 32.08 2.35
CA GLU A 212 21.27 32.54 2.93
C GLU A 212 22.06 31.39 3.56
N ARG A 213 21.38 30.51 4.30
CA ARG A 213 22.02 29.35 4.94
C ARG A 213 22.58 28.38 3.90
N LEU A 214 21.83 28.09 2.85
CA LEU A 214 22.27 27.16 1.81
C LEU A 214 23.41 27.77 1.00
N ASP A 215 23.30 29.02 0.56
CA ASP A 215 24.36 29.69 -0.20
C ASP A 215 25.69 29.76 0.58
N SER A 216 25.62 29.82 1.92
CA SER A 216 26.81 29.79 2.80
C SER A 216 27.41 28.39 3.04
N ALA A 217 26.72 27.31 2.63
CA ALA A 217 27.11 25.94 2.92
C ALA A 217 28.10 25.37 1.88
N SER A 218 29.36 25.16 2.27
CA SER A 218 30.39 24.68 1.34
C SER A 218 30.28 23.20 0.94
N ASP A 219 29.54 22.39 1.70
CA ASP A 219 29.50 20.92 1.55
C ASP A 219 28.14 20.39 1.06
N VAL A 220 27.18 21.28 0.78
CA VAL A 220 25.82 20.88 0.42
C VAL A 220 25.75 20.11 -0.89
N ILE A 221 26.53 20.51 -1.91
CA ILE A 221 26.53 19.84 -3.22
C ILE A 221 27.16 18.46 -3.14
N GLU A 222 28.26 18.32 -2.41
CA GLU A 222 28.90 17.03 -2.19
C GLU A 222 27.94 16.05 -1.51
N LYS A 223 27.26 16.49 -0.44
CA LYS A 223 26.27 15.68 0.27
C LYS A 223 25.02 15.40 -0.57
N MET A 224 24.56 16.35 -1.38
CA MET A 224 23.45 16.14 -2.30
C MET A 224 23.79 15.16 -3.41
N ALA A 225 25.03 15.15 -3.91
CA ALA A 225 25.48 14.19 -4.90
C ALA A 225 25.59 12.78 -4.32
N ALA A 226 26.20 12.65 -3.13
CA ALA A 226 26.53 11.36 -2.52
C ALA A 226 25.35 10.71 -1.78
N VAL A 227 24.74 11.44 -0.83
CA VAL A 227 23.75 10.90 0.12
C VAL A 227 22.33 11.35 -0.22
N GLY A 228 22.19 12.50 -0.89
CA GLY A 228 20.89 13.09 -1.23
C GLY A 228 20.15 13.67 -0.02
N VAL A 229 20.82 13.83 1.12
CA VAL A 229 20.28 14.42 2.34
C VAL A 229 21.28 15.41 2.90
N TYR A 230 20.80 16.59 3.30
CA TYR A 230 21.61 17.63 3.93
C TYR A 230 20.84 18.23 5.11
N GLN A 231 21.56 18.62 6.17
CA GLN A 231 20.97 19.25 7.33
C GLN A 231 21.69 20.57 7.61
N THR A 232 20.93 21.65 7.74
CA THR A 232 21.43 22.98 8.07
C THR A 232 20.50 23.66 9.06
N GLY A 233 21.00 23.94 10.26
CA GLY A 233 20.16 24.37 11.38
C GLY A 233 19.02 23.39 11.65
N ASP A 234 17.79 23.92 11.67
CA ASP A 234 16.57 23.14 11.87
C ASP A 234 16.00 22.56 10.56
N TRP A 235 16.62 22.84 9.41
CA TRP A 235 16.17 22.40 8.10
C TRP A 235 16.84 21.09 7.69
N ARG A 236 16.03 20.20 7.14
CA ARG A 236 16.48 18.98 6.46
C ARG A 236 16.11 19.05 4.99
N LEU A 237 17.11 19.07 4.11
CA LEU A 237 16.95 18.98 2.67
C LEU A 237 16.99 17.52 2.22
N LEU A 238 16.07 17.16 1.34
CA LEU A 238 15.94 15.84 0.72
C LEU A 238 15.96 16.00 -0.81
N ARG A 239 16.91 15.37 -1.49
CA ARG A 239 16.96 15.34 -2.96
C ARG A 239 15.87 14.43 -3.51
N ARG A 240 15.03 14.98 -4.38
CA ARG A 240 13.98 14.25 -5.11
C ARG A 240 14.43 13.87 -6.52
N ALA A 241 15.12 14.77 -7.20
CA ALA A 241 15.59 14.55 -8.56
C ALA A 241 16.92 15.26 -8.84
N THR A 242 17.56 14.88 -9.94
CA THR A 242 18.79 15.51 -10.44
C THR A 242 18.73 15.61 -11.95
N VAL A 243 19.10 16.76 -12.49
CA VAL A 243 19.15 17.01 -13.93
C VAL A 243 20.53 17.57 -14.28
N ASN A 244 21.16 16.97 -15.29
CA ASN A 244 22.46 17.40 -15.80
C ASN A 244 22.25 18.21 -17.08
N TYR A 245 22.91 19.37 -17.16
CA TYR A 245 22.86 20.29 -18.30
C TYR A 245 24.23 20.37 -19.00
N PRO A 246 24.25 20.70 -20.30
CA PRO A 246 25.48 20.98 -21.03
C PRO A 246 26.35 22.05 -20.34
N GLY A 247 27.66 21.94 -20.51
CA GLY A 247 28.64 22.81 -19.83
C GLY A 247 28.87 22.42 -18.36
N GLY A 248 28.53 21.18 -17.98
CA GLY A 248 28.80 20.65 -16.65
C GLY A 248 27.99 21.32 -15.55
N ARG A 249 26.75 21.73 -15.81
CA ARG A 249 25.86 22.28 -14.76
C ARG A 249 24.91 21.20 -14.30
N VAL A 250 24.64 21.16 -13.00
CA VAL A 250 23.75 20.18 -12.38
C VAL A 250 22.72 20.93 -11.56
N THR A 251 21.46 20.50 -11.64
CA THR A 251 20.41 20.97 -10.74
C THR A 251 19.90 19.83 -9.88
N TYR A 252 19.80 20.08 -8.58
CA TYR A 252 19.16 19.17 -7.63
C TYR A 252 17.81 19.75 -7.24
N ASP A 253 16.73 19.01 -7.52
CA ASP A 253 15.41 19.33 -7.01
C ASP A 253 15.28 18.72 -5.60
N CYS A 254 15.06 19.57 -4.62
CA CYS A 254 15.07 19.24 -3.21
C CYS A 254 13.78 19.69 -2.53
N LEU A 255 13.41 18.96 -1.48
CA LEU A 255 12.39 19.37 -0.52
C LEU A 255 13.06 19.65 0.82
N ALA A 256 12.97 20.89 1.29
CA ALA A 256 13.43 21.30 2.61
C ALA A 256 12.28 21.19 3.61
N ILE A 257 12.54 20.53 4.74
CA ILE A 257 11.55 20.28 5.77
C ILE A 257 12.09 20.73 7.12
N LYS A 258 11.29 21.46 7.88
CA LYS A 258 11.58 21.89 9.25
C LYS A 258 10.32 21.76 10.11
N ILE A 259 10.48 21.50 11.40
CA ILE A 259 9.38 21.59 12.37
C ILE A 259 9.49 22.95 13.07
N ALA A 260 8.45 23.78 12.96
CA ALA A 260 8.33 25.03 13.70
C ALA A 260 8.15 24.74 15.19
N LYS A 261 8.81 25.52 16.05
CA LYS A 261 8.63 25.41 17.50
C LYS A 261 7.28 26.04 17.87
N ASP A 262 6.46 25.30 18.61
CA ASP A 262 5.22 25.83 19.18
C ASP A 262 5.52 27.03 20.08
N ASN A 263 4.94 28.19 19.76
CA ASN A 263 5.07 29.42 20.57
C ASN A 263 4.15 29.41 21.81
N SER A 264 3.74 28.25 22.31
CA SER A 264 2.83 28.10 23.46
C SER A 264 3.58 27.74 24.75
N ARG A 265 4.56 28.57 25.16
CA ARG A 265 5.09 28.64 26.54
C ARG A 265 5.86 29.94 26.76
N GLY A 266 5.13 31.05 26.76
CA GLY A 266 5.63 32.37 27.14
C GLY A 266 4.53 33.15 27.85
N GLY A 267 4.33 32.86 29.13
CA GLY A 267 3.33 33.51 29.98
C GLY A 267 3.35 32.94 31.38
N LYS A 268 4.34 33.36 32.17
CA LYS A 268 4.21 33.47 33.62
C LYS A 268 4.10 34.93 33.96
#